data_AF-A0A3S1CRQ3-F1
#
_entry.id   AF-A0A3S1CRQ3-F1
#
_cell.length_a   1.000
_cell.length_b   1.000
_cell.length_c   1.000
_cell.angle_alpha   90.00
_cell.angle_beta   90.00
_cell.angle_gamma   90.00
#
_symmetry.space_group_name_H-M   'P 1'
#
loop_
_entity.id
_entity.type
_entity.pdbx_description
1 polymer ?
#
loop_
_entity_poly.entity_id
_entity_poly.type
_entity_poly.pdbx_seq_one_letter_code
_entity_poly.pdbx_strand_id
1 'polypeptide(L)'
;PGVAIGNGAVIGANAVVTRDVPSYAIVAGVPAKALRPRFTPDIAVRIEALAWWDWPVEKLARAVPDMQAMPIEAFLDRWENDAV
;
A
#
# COMPACT_ATOMS: atom_id res chain seq x y z
N PRO A 1 -2.67 -22.97 -3.69
CA PRO A 1 -1.75 -22.71 -2.55
C PRO A 1 -0.41 -22.21 -3.08
N GLY A 2 0.27 -21.28 -2.40
CA GLY A 2 1.54 -20.69 -2.86
C GLY A 2 1.41 -19.39 -3.65
N VAL A 3 0.29 -18.67 -3.51
CA VAL A 3 0.13 -17.32 -4.09
C VAL A 3 0.67 -16.27 -3.13
N ALA A 4 1.38 -15.28 -3.65
CA ALA A 4 1.86 -14.11 -2.91
C ALA A 4 0.89 -12.93 -3.05
N ILE A 5 0.72 -12.17 -1.97
CA ILE A 5 -0.03 -10.92 -1.96
C ILE A 5 0.95 -9.80 -1.60
N GLY A 6 1.10 -8.83 -2.50
CA GLY A 6 1.97 -7.68 -2.31
C GLY A 6 1.43 -6.68 -1.28
N ASN A 7 2.33 -5.82 -0.82
CA ASN A 7 2.04 -4.80 0.20
C ASN A 7 0.96 -3.82 -0.25
N GLY A 8 0.08 -3.45 0.67
CA GLY A 8 -0.99 -2.48 0.39
C GLY A 8 -2.05 -2.91 -0.63
N ALA A 9 -2.04 -4.16 -1.09
CA ALA A 9 -3.07 -4.72 -1.97
C ALA A 9 -4.44 -4.78 -1.27
N VAL A 10 -5.51 -4.67 -2.04
CA VAL A 10 -6.90 -4.71 -1.55
C VAL A 10 -7.62 -5.89 -2.17
N ILE A 11 -8.07 -6.83 -1.33
CA ILE A 11 -8.82 -8.01 -1.73
C ILE A 11 -10.31 -7.76 -1.49
N GLY A 12 -11.11 -7.78 -2.55
CA GLY A 12 -12.56 -7.64 -2.47
C GLY A 12 -13.19 -8.80 -1.69
N ALA A 13 -14.28 -8.51 -0.98
CA ALA A 13 -15.03 -9.55 -0.26
C ALA A 13 -15.45 -10.69 -1.21
N ASN A 14 -15.39 -11.93 -0.72
CA ASN A 14 -15.67 -13.16 -1.47
C ASN A 14 -14.76 -13.41 -2.69
N ALA A 15 -13.64 -12.72 -2.83
CA ALA A 15 -12.69 -13.00 -3.92
C ALA A 15 -11.94 -14.32 -3.70
N VAL A 16 -11.71 -15.07 -4.78
CA VAL A 16 -10.86 -16.28 -4.77
C VAL A 16 -9.57 -15.98 -5.54
N VAL A 17 -8.49 -15.76 -4.79
CA VAL A 17 -7.18 -15.44 -5.35
C VAL A 17 -6.49 -16.73 -5.81
N THR A 18 -6.35 -16.87 -7.13
CA THR A 18 -5.73 -18.04 -7.77
C THR A 18 -4.33 -17.77 -8.33
N ARG A 19 -3.85 -16.53 -8.26
CA ARG A 19 -2.55 -16.06 -8.77
C ARG A 19 -2.01 -14.95 -7.87
N ASP A 20 -0.73 -14.63 -8.03
CA ASP A 20 -0.08 -13.56 -7.27
C ASP A 20 -0.76 -12.20 -7.52
N VAL A 21 -0.81 -11.40 -6.46
CA VAL A 21 -1.41 -10.06 -6.45
C VAL A 21 -0.29 -9.03 -6.27
N PRO A 22 -0.09 -8.11 -7.23
CA PRO A 22 0.92 -7.06 -7.10
C PRO A 22 0.65 -6.12 -5.90
N SER A 23 1.70 -5.50 -5.36
CA SER A 23 1.55 -4.44 -4.35
C SER A 23 0.59 -3.35 -4.86
N TYR A 24 -0.26 -2.86 -3.97
CA TYR A 24 -1.25 -1.82 -4.23
C TYR A 24 -2.28 -2.15 -5.34
N ALA A 25 -2.41 -3.40 -5.77
CA ALA A 25 -3.48 -3.81 -6.67
C ALA A 25 -4.81 -3.99 -5.92
N ILE A 26 -5.91 -3.57 -6.54
CA ILE A 26 -7.27 -3.90 -6.08
C ILE A 26 -7.78 -5.07 -6.93
N VAL A 27 -8.08 -6.19 -6.29
CA VAL A 27 -8.58 -7.41 -6.95
C VAL A 27 -9.93 -7.84 -6.39
N ALA A 28 -10.81 -8.41 -7.21
CA ALA A 28 -12.09 -8.97 -6.76
C ALA A 28 -12.59 -10.10 -7.68
N GLY A 29 -13.56 -10.87 -7.19
CA GLY A 29 -14.27 -11.90 -7.95
C GLY A 29 -13.70 -13.32 -7.82
N VAL A 30 -14.35 -14.26 -8.52
CA VAL A 30 -14.03 -15.70 -8.49
C VAL A 30 -13.92 -16.20 -9.94
N PRO A 31 -12.70 -16.39 -10.49
CA PRO A 31 -11.40 -16.09 -9.89
C PRO A 31 -11.13 -14.57 -9.80
N ALA A 32 -10.26 -14.17 -8.88
CA ALA A 32 -9.93 -12.78 -8.65
C ALA A 32 -9.25 -12.14 -9.87
N LYS A 33 -9.74 -10.97 -10.26
CA LYS A 33 -9.19 -10.14 -11.34
C LYS A 33 -8.79 -8.78 -10.82
N ALA A 34 -7.68 -8.27 -11.32
CA ALA A 34 -7.27 -6.89 -11.08
C ALA A 34 -8.32 -5.94 -11.67
N LEU A 35 -8.82 -5.05 -10.83
CA LEU A 35 -9.76 -4.00 -11.20
C LEU A 35 -9.01 -2.74 -11.60
N ARG A 36 -8.18 -2.24 -10.68
CA ARG A 36 -7.36 -1.03 -10.84
C ARG A 36 -6.28 -0.98 -9.76
N PRO A 37 -5.22 -0.18 -9.90
CA PRO A 37 -4.32 0.07 -8.79
C PRO A 37 -4.97 1.02 -7.77
N ARG A 38 -4.51 0.93 -6.51
CA ARG A 38 -4.92 1.80 -5.41
C ARG A 38 -4.34 3.20 -5.56
N PHE A 39 -3.11 3.29 -6.07
CA PHE A 39 -2.37 4.52 -6.34
C PHE A 39 -1.79 4.49 -7.75
N THR A 40 -1.27 5.62 -8.24
CA THR A 40 -0.47 5.62 -9.46
C THR A 40 0.83 4.82 -9.24
N PRO A 41 1.48 4.31 -10.31
CA PRO A 41 2.70 3.52 -10.18
C PRO A 41 3.84 4.24 -9.44
N ASP A 42 3.98 5.54 -9.65
CA ASP A 42 4.99 6.37 -8.98
C ASP A 42 4.74 6.48 -7.47
N ILE A 43 3.50 6.74 -7.05
CA ILE A 43 3.12 6.79 -5.63
C ILE A 43 3.29 5.42 -4.98
N ALA A 44 2.93 4.33 -5.66
CA ALA A 44 3.12 2.97 -5.13
C ALA A 44 4.60 2.66 -4.87
N VAL A 45 5.49 3.03 -5.79
CA VAL A 45 6.95 2.87 -5.63
C VAL A 45 7.47 3.67 -4.44
N ARG A 46 7.00 4.92 -4.29
CA ARG A 46 7.38 5.78 -3.16
C ARG A 46 6.96 5.21 -1.81
N ILE A 47 5.71 4.72 -1.68
CA ILE A 47 5.24 4.12 -0.42
C ILE A 47 6.01 2.83 -0.10
N GLU A 48 6.30 2.00 -1.11
CA GLU A 48 7.09 0.77 -0.93
C GLU A 48 8.52 1.09 -0.46
N ALA A 49 9.15 2.10 -1.04
CA ALA A 49 10.48 2.56 -0.62
C ALA A 49 10.47 3.15 0.80
N LEU A 50 9.39 3.85 1.18
CA LEU A 50 9.23 4.41 2.51
C LEU A 50 9.07 3.33 3.58
N ALA A 51 8.46 2.19 3.22
CA ALA A 51 8.25 1.01 4.06
C ALA A 51 7.76 1.38 5.48
N TRP A 52 6.77 2.27 5.58
CA TRP A 52 6.35 2.87 6.85
C TRP A 52 5.86 1.84 7.88
N TRP A 53 5.45 0.66 7.42
CA TRP A 53 5.05 -0.46 8.28
C TRP A 53 6.21 -1.08 9.05
N ASP A 54 7.46 -0.85 8.62
CA ASP A 54 8.68 -1.32 9.30
C ASP A 54 9.25 -0.29 10.29
N TRP A 55 8.61 0.88 10.44
CA TRP A 55 9.10 1.92 11.33
C TRP A 55 8.95 1.58 12.82
N PRO A 56 9.81 2.15 13.69
CA PRO A 56 9.57 2.16 15.13
C PRO A 56 8.19 2.75 15.46
N VAL A 57 7.52 2.19 16.46
CA VAL A 57 6.15 2.56 16.85
C VAL A 57 6.04 4.06 17.15
N GLU A 58 7.07 4.67 17.74
CA GLU A 58 7.12 6.08 18.08
C GLU A 58 7.13 6.96 16.82
N LYS A 59 7.89 6.54 15.79
CA LYS A 59 7.91 7.24 14.50
C LYS A 59 6.56 7.09 13.81
N LEU A 60 6.01 5.88 13.78
CA LEU A 60 4.70 5.60 13.19
C LEU A 60 3.59 6.43 13.86
N ALA A 61 3.57 6.50 15.19
CA ALA A 61 2.57 7.27 15.95
C ALA A 61 2.57 8.77 15.58
N ARG A 62 3.74 9.35 15.26
CA ARG A 62 3.85 10.73 14.77
C ARG A 62 3.35 10.90 13.34
N ALA A 63 3.45 9.85 12.52
CA ALA A 63 3.07 9.86 11.12
C ALA A 63 1.58 9.59 10.87
N VAL A 64 0.92 8.82 11.74
CA VAL A 64 -0.51 8.47 11.59
C VAL A 64 -1.43 9.71 11.40
N PRO A 65 -1.29 10.80 12.18
CA PRO A 65 -2.11 12.00 11.96
C PRO A 65 -1.93 12.59 10.56
N ASP A 66 -0.71 12.59 10.03
CA ASP A 66 -0.42 13.10 8.70
C ASP A 66 -1.00 12.18 7.60
N MET A 67 -0.89 10.85 7.77
CA MET A 67 -1.49 9.87 6.85
C MET A 67 -3.01 10.06 6.69
N GLN A 68 -3.68 10.53 7.74
CA GLN A 68 -5.13 10.73 7.78
C GLN A 68 -5.55 12.12 7.27
N ALA A 69 -4.72 13.14 7.51
CA ALA A 69 -5.06 14.53 7.23
C ALA A 69 -4.51 15.05 5.89
N MET A 70 -3.46 14.44 5.35
CA MET A 70 -2.75 14.94 4.17
C MET A 70 -3.05 14.13 2.91
N PRO A 71 -3.02 14.75 1.72
CA PRO A 71 -2.89 14.03 0.45
C PRO A 71 -1.63 13.14 0.45
N ILE A 72 -1.67 12.05 -0.29
CA ILE A 72 -0.59 11.04 -0.28
C ILE A 72 0.74 11.62 -0.76
N GLU A 73 0.71 12.54 -1.73
CA GLU A 73 1.89 13.23 -2.24
C GLU A 73 2.56 14.06 -1.15
N ALA A 74 1.79 14.87 -0.42
CA ALA A 74 2.30 15.70 0.66
C ALA A 74 2.81 14.88 1.85
N PHE A 75 2.16 13.75 2.15
CA PHE A 75 2.62 12.81 3.15
C PHE A 75 3.99 12.23 2.76
N LEU A 76 4.13 11.75 1.52
CA LEU A 76 5.38 11.20 1.02
C LEU A 76 6.49 12.25 1.01
N ASP A 77 6.21 13.46 0.48
CA ASP A 77 7.20 14.55 0.43
C ASP A 77 7.74 14.90 1.83
N ARG A 78 6.87 14.90 2.86
CA ARG A 78 7.30 15.19 4.23
C ARG A 78 8.16 14.06 4.81
N TRP A 79 7.69 12.83 4.69
CA TRP A 79 8.24 11.70 5.45
C TRP A 79 9.39 10.98 4.74
N GLU A 80 9.55 11.13 3.43
CA GLU A 80 10.76 10.73 2.72
C GLU A 80 11.98 11.57 3.15
N ASN A 81 11.76 12.85 3.46
CA ASN A 81 12.82 13.74 3.94
C ASN A 81 13.12 13.55 5.45
N ASP A 82 12.18 12.99 6.21
CA ASP A 82 12.32 12.62 7.63
C ASP A 82 12.81 11.16 7.80
N ALA A 83 13.14 10.47 6.70
CA ALA A 83 13.58 9.08 6.71
C ALA A 83 15.07 8.88 7.08
N VAL A 84 15.76 9.93 7.54
CA VAL A 84 17.14 9.90 8.06
C VAL A 84 17.15 9.82 9.59
#